data_AF-A0A7L5FIG6-F1
#
_entry.id   AF-A0A7L5FIG6-F1
#
_cell.length_a   1.000
_cell.length_b   1.000
_cell.length_c   1.000
_cell.angle_alpha   90.00
_cell.angle_beta   90.00
_cell.angle_gamma   90.00
#
_symmetry.space_group_name_H-M   'P 1'
#
loop_
_entity.id
_entity.type
_entity.pdbx_description
1 polymer ?
#
loop_
_entity_poly.entity_id
_entity_poly.type
_entity_poly.pdbx_seq_one_letter_code
_entity_poly.pdbx_strand_id
1 'polypeptide(L)'
;MTQLLLTAAALLFFLNIPAQQEKPFLLISRYNMEKSFMCSPRAWISEEVNDRQEYALKRNEFVQEHKTSNPSTEFISAKECVTVYEYKKKQSGFDCQPTVHGIVKGMTIESYKEQLKNRIEKMLVNMPPNPK
;
A
#
# COMPACT_ATOMS: atom_id res chain seq x y z
N MET A 1 -8.34 -22.44 45.61
CA MET A 1 -9.31 -21.64 44.83
C MET A 1 -8.66 -20.43 44.16
N THR A 2 -7.87 -19.64 44.87
CA THR A 2 -7.20 -18.41 44.37
C THR A 2 -6.26 -18.63 43.17
N GLN A 3 -5.56 -19.77 43.12
CA GLN A 3 -4.62 -20.10 42.06
C GLN A 3 -5.28 -20.38 40.70
N LEU A 4 -6.51 -20.91 40.72
CA LEU A 4 -7.30 -21.26 39.53
C LEU A 4 -7.89 -20.00 38.85
N LEU A 5 -8.20 -18.98 39.66
CA LEU A 5 -8.67 -17.67 39.19
C LEU A 5 -7.54 -16.87 38.53
N LEU A 6 -6.33 -16.92 39.10
CA LEU A 6 -5.15 -16.26 38.54
C LEU A 6 -4.72 -16.83 37.19
N THR A 7 -4.75 -18.16 37.04
CA THR A 7 -4.44 -18.81 35.75
C THR A 7 -5.50 -18.53 34.69
N ALA A 8 -6.79 -18.51 35.04
CA ALA A 8 -7.85 -18.14 34.12
C ALA A 8 -7.74 -16.68 33.65
N ALA A 9 -7.43 -15.75 34.57
CA ALA A 9 -7.22 -14.33 34.24
C ALA A 9 -6.00 -14.12 33.34
N ALA A 10 -4.89 -14.84 33.60
CA ALA A 10 -3.71 -14.81 32.74
C ALA A 10 -4.01 -15.33 31.33
N LEU A 11 -4.70 -16.48 31.21
CA LEU A 11 -5.11 -17.04 29.92
C LEU A 11 -6.01 -16.08 29.13
N LEU A 12 -6.97 -15.42 29.78
CA LEU A 12 -7.81 -14.40 29.15
C LEU A 12 -6.98 -13.20 28.67
N PHE A 13 -5.98 -12.75 29.43
CA PHE A 13 -5.08 -11.69 28.98
C PHE A 13 -4.27 -12.12 27.75
N PHE A 14 -3.69 -13.32 27.75
CA PHE A 14 -2.90 -13.83 26.61
C PHE A 14 -3.73 -14.06 25.35
N LEU A 15 -5.01 -14.42 25.48
CA LEU A 15 -5.93 -14.57 24.34
C LEU A 15 -6.39 -13.22 23.76
N ASN A 16 -6.33 -12.13 24.53
CA ASN A 16 -6.72 -10.79 24.06
C ASN A 16 -5.56 -9.96 23.49
N ILE A 17 -4.30 -10.34 23.72
CA ILE A 17 -3.14 -9.67 23.09
C ILE A 17 -3.16 -9.76 21.54
N PRO A 18 -3.47 -10.90 20.90
CA PRO A 18 -3.62 -10.93 19.44
C PRO A 18 -4.89 -10.22 18.93
N ALA A 19 -5.76 -9.75 19.83
CA ALA A 19 -6.85 -8.82 19.50
C ALA A 19 -6.41 -7.34 19.58
N GLN A 20 -5.10 -7.05 19.78
CA GLN A 20 -4.53 -5.73 19.47
C GLN A 20 -4.90 -5.41 18.03
N GLN A 21 -5.86 -4.50 17.91
CA GLN A 21 -6.53 -4.13 16.69
C GLN A 21 -5.48 -3.72 15.67
N GLU A 22 -5.24 -4.59 14.68
CA GLU A 22 -4.68 -4.15 13.42
C GLU A 22 -5.50 -2.94 12.98
N LYS A 23 -4.86 -1.79 12.81
CA LYS A 23 -5.55 -0.56 12.40
C LYS A 23 -5.48 -0.41 10.89
N PRO A 24 -6.56 0.06 10.25
CA PRO A 24 -6.49 0.40 8.83
C PRO A 24 -5.48 1.53 8.59
N PHE A 25 -5.04 1.67 7.35
CA PHE A 25 -4.12 2.74 6.96
C PHE A 25 -4.48 3.32 5.60
N LEU A 26 -4.14 4.60 5.44
CA LEU A 26 -4.12 5.33 4.19
C LEU A 26 -2.76 5.11 3.52
N LEU A 27 -2.77 4.60 2.29
CA LEU A 27 -1.62 4.69 1.38
C LEU A 27 -1.83 5.87 0.45
N ILE A 28 -0.86 6.78 0.40
CA ILE A 28 -0.91 7.96 -0.45
C ILE A 28 0.39 8.10 -1.23
N SER A 29 0.29 8.31 -2.53
CA SER A 29 1.45 8.64 -3.35
C SER A 29 1.53 10.13 -3.64
N ARG A 30 2.74 10.65 -3.53
CA ARG A 30 3.08 12.00 -4.01
C ARG A 30 3.99 11.92 -5.23
N TYR A 31 3.73 12.78 -6.20
CA TYR A 31 4.72 13.10 -7.21
C TYR A 31 5.81 13.95 -6.56
N ASN A 32 7.07 13.58 -6.75
CA ASN A 32 8.15 14.47 -6.41
C ASN A 32 8.17 15.62 -7.43
N MET A 33 7.59 16.76 -7.08
CA MET A 33 7.46 17.92 -7.98
C MET A 33 8.80 18.58 -8.34
N GLU A 34 9.88 18.29 -7.61
CA GLU A 34 11.23 18.81 -7.93
C GLU A 34 11.88 18.11 -9.12
N LYS A 35 11.37 16.92 -9.48
CA LYS A 35 11.79 16.17 -10.67
C LYS A 35 10.61 16.19 -11.65
N SER A 36 10.88 16.44 -12.92
CA SER A 36 9.87 16.69 -13.97
C SER A 36 8.66 15.74 -13.92
N PHE A 37 7.47 16.32 -14.14
CA PHE A 37 6.11 15.77 -13.97
C PHE A 37 5.85 14.37 -14.55
N MET A 38 6.63 13.92 -15.55
CA MET A 38 6.43 12.61 -16.21
C MET A 38 7.37 11.49 -15.74
N CYS A 39 8.51 11.80 -15.12
CA CYS A 39 9.56 10.81 -14.82
C CYS A 39 10.03 10.84 -13.36
N SER A 40 9.34 11.60 -12.52
CA SER A 40 9.58 11.63 -11.08
C SER A 40 9.08 10.34 -10.42
N PRO A 41 9.91 9.63 -9.63
CA PRO A 41 9.45 8.48 -8.86
C PRO A 41 8.33 8.90 -7.89
N ARG A 42 7.27 8.10 -7.82
CA ARG A 42 6.20 8.30 -6.83
C ARG A 42 6.69 7.81 -5.48
N ALA A 43 6.76 8.71 -4.50
CA ALA A 43 6.98 8.32 -3.11
C ALA A 43 5.64 7.95 -2.49
N TRP A 44 5.54 6.74 -1.95
CA TRP A 44 4.38 6.28 -1.20
C TRP A 44 4.59 6.53 0.29
N ILE A 45 3.60 7.12 0.92
CA ILE A 45 3.53 7.38 2.36
C ILE A 45 2.37 6.56 2.91
N SER A 46 2.55 5.99 4.10
CA SER A 46 1.52 5.26 4.83
C SER A 46 1.17 6.01 6.11
N GLU A 47 -0.12 6.23 6.35
CA GLU A 47 -0.60 6.81 7.60
C GLU A 47 -1.71 5.95 8.20
N GLU A 48 -1.63 5.66 9.50
CA GLU A 48 -2.72 4.97 10.20
C GLU A 48 -3.99 5.84 10.21
N VAL A 49 -5.13 5.15 10.11
CA VAL A 49 -6.48 5.72 10.24
C VAL A 49 -7.34 4.77 11.07
N ASN A 50 -8.39 5.26 11.71
CA ASN A 50 -9.30 4.42 12.48
C ASN A 50 -10.43 3.89 11.60
N ASP A 51 -10.90 4.68 10.63
CA ASP A 51 -12.02 4.33 9.76
C ASP A 51 -12.00 5.05 8.40
N ARG A 52 -13.08 4.85 7.63
CA ARG A 52 -13.25 5.44 6.29
C ARG A 52 -13.57 6.94 6.33
N GLN A 53 -14.15 7.46 7.40
CA GLN A 53 -14.40 8.89 7.55
C GLN A 53 -13.09 9.63 7.80
N GLU A 54 -12.25 9.13 8.71
CA GLU A 54 -10.91 9.67 8.95
C GLU A 54 -10.03 9.61 7.70
N TYR A 55 -10.10 8.50 6.95
CA TYR A 55 -9.47 8.40 5.63
C TYR A 55 -9.86 9.55 4.69
N ALA A 56 -11.16 9.87 4.59
CA ALA A 56 -11.64 10.92 3.70
C ALA A 56 -11.14 12.30 4.14
N LEU A 57 -11.10 12.54 5.46
CA LEU A 57 -10.59 13.76 6.04
C LEU A 57 -9.10 13.95 5.75
N LYS A 58 -8.26 12.96 6.10
CA LYS A 58 -6.81 13.02 5.85
C LYS A 58 -6.45 13.13 4.37
N ARG A 59 -7.19 12.45 3.49
CA ARG A 59 -7.02 12.60 2.04
C ARG A 59 -7.26 14.05 1.60
N ASN A 60 -8.30 14.70 2.13
CA ASN A 60 -8.62 16.08 1.79
C ASN A 60 -7.57 17.05 2.35
N GLU A 61 -7.10 16.84 3.57
CA GLU A 61 -6.01 17.61 4.16
C GLU A 61 -4.75 17.53 3.31
N PHE A 62 -4.37 16.32 2.89
CA PHE A 62 -3.22 16.11 2.01
C PHE A 62 -3.37 16.86 0.68
N VAL A 63 -4.55 16.79 0.05
CA VAL A 63 -4.87 17.53 -1.19
C VAL A 63 -4.62 19.02 -1.01
N GLN A 64 -5.07 19.59 0.11
CA GLN A 64 -4.93 21.00 0.40
C GLN A 64 -3.48 21.41 0.70
N GLU A 65 -2.81 20.67 1.59
CA GLU A 65 -1.42 20.93 1.99
C GLU A 65 -0.47 20.86 0.80
N HIS A 66 -0.63 19.83 -0.04
CA HIS A 66 0.27 19.56 -1.16
C HIS A 66 -0.18 20.17 -2.48
N LYS A 67 -1.27 20.96 -2.48
CA LYS A 67 -1.84 21.64 -3.66
C LYS A 67 -1.99 20.71 -4.87
N THR A 68 -2.41 19.46 -4.63
CA THR A 68 -2.57 18.43 -5.67
C THR A 68 -4.04 18.17 -5.95
N SER A 69 -4.45 18.16 -7.21
CA SER A 69 -5.85 17.94 -7.59
C SER A 69 -6.24 16.47 -7.69
N ASN A 70 -5.26 15.55 -7.77
CA ASN A 70 -5.52 14.13 -7.97
C ASN A 70 -4.43 13.24 -7.36
N PRO A 71 -4.32 13.17 -6.01
CA PRO A 71 -3.41 12.22 -5.38
C PRO A 71 -3.92 10.81 -5.60
N SER A 72 -3.02 9.87 -5.87
CA SER A 72 -3.38 8.45 -5.85
C SER A 72 -3.35 7.97 -4.41
N THR A 73 -4.54 7.69 -3.87
CA THR A 73 -4.80 7.30 -2.49
C THR A 73 -5.56 5.99 -2.44
N GLU A 74 -5.28 5.17 -1.43
CA GLU A 74 -5.94 3.89 -1.23
C GLU A 74 -6.22 3.67 0.26
N PHE A 75 -7.47 3.33 0.60
CA PHE A 75 -7.83 2.87 1.94
C PHE A 75 -7.51 1.38 2.07
N ILE A 76 -6.72 1.01 3.08
CA ILE A 76 -6.38 -0.36 3.39
C ILE A 76 -7.01 -0.73 4.72
N SER A 77 -7.84 -1.76 4.72
CA SER A 77 -8.39 -2.30 5.95
C SER A 77 -7.32 -3.02 6.76
N ALA A 78 -7.50 -3.07 8.08
CA ALA A 78 -6.66 -3.84 9.00
C ALA A 78 -6.34 -5.27 8.55
N LYS A 79 -7.29 -5.93 7.87
CA LYS A 79 -7.23 -7.34 7.47
C LYS A 79 -6.57 -7.57 6.11
N GLU A 80 -6.10 -6.52 5.45
CA GLU A 80 -5.50 -6.61 4.13
C GLU A 80 -3.98 -6.56 4.22
N CYS A 81 -3.31 -7.57 3.67
CA CYS A 81 -1.89 -7.51 3.35
C CYS A 81 -1.70 -6.67 2.08
N VAL A 82 -0.80 -5.69 2.12
CA VAL A 82 -0.57 -4.78 0.99
C VAL A 82 0.91 -4.62 0.69
N THR A 83 1.25 -4.61 -0.59
CA THR A 83 2.58 -4.22 -1.06
C THR A 83 2.46 -3.12 -2.11
N VAL A 84 3.38 -2.17 -2.00
CA VAL A 84 3.63 -1.17 -3.02
C VAL A 84 4.84 -1.65 -3.81
N TYR A 85 4.72 -1.72 -5.13
CA TYR A 85 5.83 -2.10 -6.00
C TYR A 85 6.15 -1.00 -7.01
N GLU A 86 7.43 -0.94 -7.35
CA GLU A 86 7.99 -0.11 -8.40
C GLU A 86 8.72 -1.02 -9.38
N TYR A 87 8.29 -0.98 -10.64
CA TYR A 87 8.91 -1.73 -11.73
C TYR A 87 9.53 -0.74 -12.72
N LYS A 88 10.86 -0.73 -12.82
CA LYS A 88 11.59 0.08 -13.80
C LYS A 88 11.89 -0.75 -15.03
N LYS A 89 11.52 -0.25 -16.20
CA LYS A 89 11.95 -0.82 -17.48
C LYS A 89 12.87 0.15 -18.19
N LYS A 90 14.02 -0.34 -18.65
CA LYS A 90 14.87 0.39 -19.59
C LYS A 90 14.25 0.26 -20.98
N GLN A 91 13.78 1.37 -21.55
CA GLN A 91 13.31 1.44 -22.94
C GLN A 91 14.43 2.04 -23.79
N SER A 92 14.81 1.38 -24.88
CA SER A 92 15.84 1.90 -25.79
C SER A 92 15.37 3.22 -26.40
N GLY A 93 16.23 4.24 -26.41
CA GLY A 93 15.94 5.55 -27.01
C GLY A 93 15.18 6.56 -26.13
N PHE A 94 14.91 6.24 -24.86
CA PHE A 94 14.35 7.20 -23.89
C PHE A 94 15.32 7.43 -22.72
N ASP A 95 15.54 8.69 -22.36
CA ASP A 95 16.34 9.08 -21.18
C ASP A 95 15.64 8.71 -19.85
N CYS A 96 14.34 8.44 -19.92
CA CYS A 96 13.45 8.13 -18.82
C CYS A 96 13.05 6.66 -18.86
N GLN A 97 13.37 5.91 -17.80
CA GLN A 97 12.90 4.54 -17.65
C GLN A 97 11.42 4.55 -17.28
N PRO A 98 10.50 4.00 -18.09
CA PRO A 98 9.11 3.82 -17.67
C PRO A 98 9.08 3.07 -16.34
N THR A 99 8.55 3.76 -15.34
CA THR A 99 8.41 3.24 -13.98
C THR A 99 6.93 2.96 -13.76
N VAL A 100 6.56 1.68 -13.70
CA VAL A 100 5.21 1.26 -13.35
C VAL A 100 5.13 1.15 -11.84
N HIS A 101 4.22 1.92 -11.24
CA HIS A 101 3.90 1.83 -9.83
C HIS A 101 2.54 1.16 -9.65
N GLY A 102 2.39 0.33 -8.63
CA GLY A 102 1.11 -0.25 -8.30
C GLY A 102 1.01 -0.73 -6.87
N ILE A 103 -0.24 -0.99 -6.47
CA ILE A 103 -0.61 -1.57 -5.19
C ILE A 103 -1.20 -2.95 -5.47
N VAL A 104 -0.80 -3.94 -4.68
CA VAL A 104 -1.48 -5.26 -4.62
C VAL A 104 -1.97 -5.46 -3.19
N LYS A 105 -3.23 -5.89 -3.05
CA LYS A 105 -3.85 -6.20 -1.76
C LYS A 105 -4.33 -7.64 -1.73
N GLY A 106 -4.31 -8.28 -0.58
CA GLY A 106 -4.92 -9.60 -0.37
C GLY A 106 -5.37 -9.78 1.08
N MET A 107 -6.38 -10.61 1.31
CA MET A 107 -6.85 -10.92 2.67
C MET A 107 -5.96 -11.93 3.39
N THR A 108 -5.13 -12.66 2.64
CA THR A 108 -4.14 -13.62 3.13
C THR A 108 -2.82 -13.43 2.39
N ILE A 109 -1.72 -13.88 2.98
CA ILE A 109 -0.39 -13.84 2.35
C ILE A 109 -0.39 -14.59 1.01
N GLU A 110 -1.08 -15.72 0.93
CA GLU A 110 -1.19 -16.55 -0.26
C GLU A 110 -1.94 -15.82 -1.38
N SER A 111 -3.12 -15.27 -1.07
CA SER A 111 -3.92 -14.50 -2.05
C SER A 111 -3.18 -13.26 -2.55
N TYR A 112 -2.38 -12.63 -1.66
CA TYR A 112 -1.52 -11.52 -1.98
C TYR A 112 -0.40 -11.93 -2.96
N LYS A 113 0.32 -13.02 -2.68
CA LYS A 113 1.42 -13.52 -3.51
C LYS A 113 0.94 -13.91 -4.91
N GLU A 114 -0.21 -14.57 -4.99
CA GLU A 114 -0.83 -14.95 -6.25
C GLU A 114 -1.21 -13.73 -7.09
N GLN A 115 -1.84 -12.72 -6.47
CA GLN A 115 -2.18 -11.48 -7.17
C GLN A 115 -0.95 -10.72 -7.66
N LEU A 116 0.12 -10.68 -6.85
CA LEU A 116 1.38 -10.05 -7.24
C LEU A 116 1.99 -10.75 -8.46
N LYS A 117 2.06 -12.08 -8.43
CA LYS A 117 2.55 -12.90 -9.56
C LYS A 117 1.74 -12.63 -10.83
N ASN A 118 0.41 -12.72 -10.75
CA ASN A 118 -0.49 -12.50 -11.88
C ASN A 118 -0.34 -11.09 -12.48
N ARG A 119 -0.10 -10.08 -11.63
CA ARG A 119 0.12 -8.70 -12.08
C ARG A 119 1.45 -8.56 -12.83
N ILE A 120 2.52 -9.16 -12.31
CA ILE A 120 3.84 -9.18 -12.95
C ILE A 120 3.77 -9.88 -14.30
N GLU A 121 3.15 -11.06 -14.39
CA GLU A 121 2.99 -11.81 -15.63
C GLU A 121 2.21 -11.01 -16.69
N LYS A 122 1.08 -10.39 -16.31
CA LYS A 122 0.32 -9.51 -17.22
C LYS A 122 1.12 -8.32 -17.71
N MET A 123 1.96 -7.74 -16.85
CA MET A 123 2.85 -6.66 -17.27
C MET A 123 3.87 -7.16 -18.28
N LEU A 124 4.47 -8.32 -18.07
CA LEU A 124 5.46 -8.91 -18.98
C LEU A 124 4.87 -9.27 -20.36
N VAL A 125 3.65 -9.81 -20.40
CA VAL A 125 2.99 -10.24 -21.65
C VAL A 125 2.53 -9.06 -22.52
N ASN A 126 2.07 -7.96 -21.92
CA ASN A 126 1.56 -6.79 -22.65
C ASN A 126 2.66 -5.80 -23.07
N MET A 127 3.94 -6.19 -22.98
CA MET A 127 5.04 -5.32 -23.39
C MET A 127 5.28 -5.38 -24.90
N PRO A 128 5.36 -4.24 -25.60
CA PRO A 128 5.82 -4.23 -26.98
C PRO A 128 7.27 -4.75 -27.04
N PRO A 129 7.64 -5.49 -28.11
CA PRO A 129 8.99 -6.01 -28.28
C PRO A 129 9.99 -4.86 -28.33
N ASN A 130 11.19 -5.10 -27.81
CA ASN A 130 12.28 -4.12 -27.87
C ASN A 130 12.50 -3.73 -29.35
N PRO A 131 12.46 -2.44 -29.70
CA PRO A 131 12.90 -2.03 -31.02
C PRO A 131 14.39 -2.38 -31.12
N LYS A 132 14.73 -3.17 -32.15
CA LYS A 132 16.11 -3.51 -32.50
C LYS A 132 16.86 -2.25 -32.93
#